data_AF-Q5BWE2-F1
#
_entry.id   AF-Q5BWE2-F1
#
_cell.length_a   1.000
_cell.length_b   1.000
_cell.length_c   1.000
_cell.angle_alpha   90.00
_cell.angle_beta   90.00
_cell.angle_gamma   90.00
#
_symmetry.space_group_name_H-M   'P 1'
#
loop_
_entity.id
_entity.type
_entity.pdbx_description
1 polymer ?
#
loop_
_entity_poly.entity_id
_entity_poly.type
_entity_poly.pdbx_seq_one_letter_code
_entity_poly.pdbx_strand_id
1 'polypeptide(L)'
;MDYSEILSLVLFILCFAERSDSTKFTLSVIPPNQPVLIGQKVILKCQVQGIRFPMQYAVLFKRKDKLISEKCHVYEGQKYHLVCEPNDWQRAETYELHIKSVSWADRGDWLCIYAANMTRQTLEVYAPAKLEKMGVSSLTLPMTNKESILKESGSFPGLSSTSSLAAA
;
A
#
# COMPACT_ATOMS: atom_id res chain seq x y z
N MET A 1 48.18 40.15 -5.81
CA MET A 1 47.17 39.08 -6.01
C MET A 1 47.24 38.70 -7.46
N ASP A 2 47.90 37.59 -7.75
CA ASP A 2 48.15 37.14 -9.12
C ASP A 2 46.87 36.61 -9.79
N TYR A 3 46.75 36.83 -11.09
CA TYR A 3 45.60 36.41 -11.90
C TYR A 3 45.32 34.89 -11.82
N SER A 4 46.38 34.11 -11.56
CA SER A 4 46.32 32.66 -11.35
C SER A 4 45.54 32.27 -10.08
N GLU A 5 45.73 33.02 -8.99
CA GLU A 5 45.02 32.80 -7.73
C GLU A 5 43.54 33.12 -7.87
N ILE A 6 43.21 34.18 -8.59
CA ILE A 6 41.82 34.60 -8.87
C ILE A 6 41.13 33.55 -9.74
N LEU A 7 41.80 33.04 -10.79
CA LEU A 7 41.25 32.01 -11.66
C LEU A 7 41.05 30.69 -10.91
N SER A 8 41.98 30.32 -10.03
CA SER A 8 41.86 29.14 -9.16
C SER A 8 40.68 29.27 -8.19
N LEU A 9 40.50 30.44 -7.58
CA LEU A 9 39.37 30.73 -6.67
C LEU A 9 38.02 30.68 -7.40
N VAL A 10 37.95 31.22 -8.61
CA VAL A 10 36.76 31.18 -9.47
C VAL A 10 36.43 29.75 -9.89
N LEU A 11 37.44 28.96 -10.27
CA LEU A 11 37.24 27.53 -10.57
C LEU A 11 36.78 26.75 -9.33
N PHE A 12 37.34 27.03 -8.16
CA PHE A 12 36.92 26.41 -6.90
C PHE A 12 35.44 26.73 -6.65
N ILE A 13 35.04 28.01 -6.68
CA ILE A 13 33.65 28.43 -6.47
C ILE A 13 32.70 27.76 -7.49
N LEU A 14 33.09 27.67 -8.77
CA LEU A 14 32.28 27.01 -9.79
C LEU A 14 32.19 25.48 -9.60
N CYS A 15 33.27 24.83 -9.15
CA CYS A 15 33.26 23.39 -8.84
C CYS A 15 32.43 23.04 -7.59
N PHE A 16 32.32 23.94 -6.61
CA PHE A 16 31.47 23.73 -5.42
C PHE A 16 30.03 24.21 -5.61
N ALA A 17 29.76 25.07 -6.60
CA ALA A 17 28.41 25.57 -6.90
C ALA A 17 27.47 24.54 -7.54
N GLU A 18 27.99 23.42 -8.07
CA GLU A 18 27.17 22.36 -8.68
C GLU A 18 26.65 21.31 -7.69
N ARG A 19 26.90 21.46 -6.39
CA ARG A 19 26.16 20.68 -5.39
C ARG A 19 24.81 21.35 -5.14
N SER A 20 23.90 21.16 -6.10
CA SER A 20 22.48 21.42 -5.92
C SER A 20 22.00 20.48 -4.82
N ASP A 21 22.03 20.94 -3.56
CA ASP A 21 21.44 20.28 -2.40
C ASP A 21 19.91 20.36 -2.52
N SER A 22 19.38 19.69 -3.53
CA SER A 22 17.95 19.51 -3.73
C SER A 22 17.41 18.68 -2.58
N THR A 23 16.38 19.21 -1.91
CA THR A 23 15.69 18.48 -0.85
C THR A 23 15.13 17.18 -1.41
N LYS A 24 15.61 16.05 -0.90
CA LYS A 24 15.07 14.73 -1.26
C LYS A 24 13.84 14.47 -0.43
N PHE A 25 12.79 14.01 -1.08
CA PHE A 25 11.50 13.77 -0.47
C PHE A 25 11.04 12.37 -0.82
N THR A 26 10.74 11.54 0.18
CA THR A 26 10.41 10.13 -0.03
C THR A 26 9.20 9.72 0.82
N LEU A 27 8.44 8.77 0.30
CA LEU A 27 7.34 8.11 0.99
C LEU A 27 7.50 6.60 0.83
N SER A 28 7.39 5.87 1.93
CA SER A 28 7.52 4.41 1.98
C SER A 28 6.46 3.79 2.91
N VAL A 29 6.23 2.49 2.74
CA VAL A 29 5.33 1.70 3.60
C VAL A 29 6.16 0.80 4.49
N ILE A 30 5.76 0.70 5.76
CA ILE A 30 6.31 -0.23 6.73
C ILE A 30 5.15 -1.09 7.28
N PRO A 31 5.21 -2.43 7.17
CA PRO A 31 6.31 -3.22 6.59
C PRO A 31 6.42 -3.08 5.06
N PRO A 32 7.65 -3.12 4.50
CA PRO A 32 7.86 -3.04 3.06
C PRO A 32 7.42 -4.32 2.34
N ASN A 33 6.87 -4.18 1.13
CA ASN A 33 6.62 -5.27 0.16
C ASN A 33 5.71 -6.43 0.62
N GLN A 34 4.75 -6.20 1.52
CA GLN A 34 3.78 -7.24 1.90
C GLN A 34 2.36 -6.88 1.46
N PRO A 35 1.55 -7.86 0.99
CA PRO A 35 0.11 -7.64 0.84
C PRO A 35 -0.45 -7.25 2.20
N VAL A 36 -0.97 -6.04 2.31
CA VAL A 36 -1.50 -5.55 3.58
C VAL A 36 -2.85 -6.20 3.80
N LEU A 37 -2.98 -6.95 4.89
CA LEU A 37 -4.23 -7.60 5.22
C LEU A 37 -5.15 -6.63 5.98
N ILE A 38 -6.46 -6.79 5.77
CA ILE A 38 -7.47 -6.08 6.56
C ILE A 38 -7.24 -6.36 8.04
N GLY A 39 -7.35 -5.31 8.87
CA GLY A 39 -7.13 -5.37 10.31
C GLY A 39 -5.68 -5.16 10.73
N GLN A 40 -4.71 -5.21 9.81
CA GLN A 40 -3.31 -4.96 10.15
C GLN A 40 -3.04 -3.47 10.40
N LYS A 41 -2.05 -3.21 11.26
CA LYS A 41 -1.46 -1.88 11.43
C LYS A 41 -0.40 -1.65 10.36
N VAL A 42 -0.45 -0.50 9.70
CA VAL A 42 0.52 -0.09 8.69
C VAL A 42 1.04 1.31 8.99
N ILE A 43 2.29 1.57 8.63
CA ILE A 43 2.93 2.87 8.79
C ILE A 43 3.31 3.39 7.42
N LEU A 44 2.86 4.60 7.10
CA LEU A 44 3.32 5.36 5.95
C LEU A 44 4.37 6.35 6.43
N LYS A 45 5.63 6.09 6.08
CA LYS A 45 6.78 6.89 6.50
C LYS A 45 7.13 7.86 5.40
N CYS A 46 7.10 9.15 5.73
CA CYS A 46 7.50 10.21 4.83
C CYS A 46 8.73 10.92 5.39
N GLN A 47 9.77 11.07 4.57
CA GLN A 47 11.02 11.69 4.96
C GLN A 47 11.34 12.88 4.06
N VAL A 48 11.76 13.97 4.68
CA VAL A 48 12.29 15.15 4.00
C VAL A 48 13.76 15.27 4.38
N GLN A 49 14.65 15.08 3.42
CA GLN A 49 16.09 15.17 3.58
C GLN A 49 16.62 16.39 2.82
N GLY A 50 17.72 16.98 3.28
CA GLY A 50 18.38 18.11 2.61
C GLY A 50 18.02 19.48 3.19
N ILE A 51 18.43 20.55 2.51
CA ILE A 51 18.33 21.93 3.02
C ILE A 51 16.87 22.38 3.03
N ARG A 52 16.30 22.48 4.22
CA ARG A 52 14.96 23.05 4.40
C ARG A 52 15.04 24.57 4.49
N PHE A 53 14.35 25.23 3.58
CA PHE A 53 14.11 26.65 3.71
C PHE A 53 13.06 26.87 4.80
N PRO A 54 13.35 27.70 5.82
CA PRO A 54 12.45 27.95 6.94
C PRO A 54 11.31 28.86 6.49
N MET A 55 10.32 28.30 5.79
CA MET A 55 9.10 29.01 5.41
C MET A 55 7.93 28.03 5.44
N GLN A 56 7.05 28.17 6.43
CA GLN A 56 5.60 27.84 6.51
C GLN A 56 5.04 26.50 6.00
N TYR A 57 5.79 25.65 5.31
CA TYR A 57 5.29 24.42 4.70
C TYR A 57 5.39 23.26 5.68
N ALA A 58 4.24 22.66 6.01
CA ALA A 58 4.19 21.41 6.75
C ALA A 58 4.05 20.24 5.78
N VAL A 59 4.46 19.05 6.23
CA VAL A 59 4.09 17.82 5.52
C VAL A 59 2.61 17.55 5.70
N LEU A 60 1.96 17.19 4.60
CA LEU A 60 0.55 16.79 4.58
C LEU A 60 0.43 15.35 4.10
N PHE A 61 -0.42 14.58 4.77
CA PHE A 61 -0.90 13.31 4.21
C PHE A 61 -2.27 13.54 3.59
N LYS A 62 -2.41 13.17 2.32
CA LYS A 62 -3.65 13.27 1.57
C LYS A 62 -3.95 11.93 0.92
N ARG A 63 -5.24 11.61 0.83
CA ARG A 63 -5.72 10.46 0.09
C ARG A 63 -6.99 10.80 -0.67
N LYS A 64 -6.98 10.59 -1.99
CA LYS A 64 -8.00 11.12 -2.89
C LYS A 64 -8.18 12.62 -2.58
N ASP A 65 -9.40 13.10 -2.34
CA ASP A 65 -9.68 14.49 -1.97
C ASP A 65 -9.70 14.75 -0.47
N LYS A 66 -9.37 13.75 0.35
CA LYS A 66 -9.41 13.84 1.81
C LYS A 66 -8.02 14.16 2.38
N LEU A 67 -7.94 15.26 3.12
CA LEU A 67 -6.78 15.59 3.93
C LEU A 67 -6.82 14.76 5.23
N ILE A 68 -5.74 14.05 5.53
CA ILE A 68 -5.66 13.12 6.67
C ILE A 68 -4.92 13.76 7.84
N SER A 69 -3.84 14.47 7.53
CA SER A 69 -3.05 15.19 8.52
C SER A 69 -2.30 16.35 7.91
N GLU A 70 -1.99 17.34 8.76
CA GLU A 70 -1.12 18.47 8.49
C GLU A 70 -0.46 18.90 9.81
N LYS A 71 0.70 19.58 9.75
CA LYS A 71 1.34 20.21 10.92
C LYS A 71 1.45 19.29 12.16
N CYS A 72 1.82 18.02 11.94
CA CYS A 72 1.90 17.01 13.01
C CYS A 72 0.57 16.75 13.76
N HIS A 73 -0.55 17.05 13.14
CA HIS A 73 -1.89 16.83 13.66
C HIS A 73 -2.73 15.96 12.71
N VAL A 74 -3.56 15.10 13.27
CA VAL A 74 -4.43 14.17 12.55
C VAL A 74 -5.88 14.52 12.83
N TYR A 75 -6.69 14.68 11.78
CA TYR A 75 -8.12 15.00 11.94
C TYR A 75 -8.95 13.81 12.45
N GLU A 76 -8.59 12.59 12.04
CA GLU A 76 -9.25 11.35 12.45
C GLU A 76 -8.38 10.52 13.40
N GLY A 77 -8.13 11.08 14.59
CA GLY A 77 -7.28 10.46 15.62
C GLY A 77 -7.76 9.09 16.12
N GLN A 78 -9.01 8.72 15.85
CA GLN A 78 -9.52 7.37 16.13
C GLN A 78 -8.94 6.34 15.16
N LYS A 79 -8.81 6.68 13.88
CA LYS A 79 -8.34 5.78 12.81
C LYS A 79 -6.83 5.87 12.58
N TYR A 80 -6.28 7.07 12.70
CA TYR A 80 -4.90 7.36 12.40
C TYR A 80 -4.16 7.90 13.62
N HIS A 81 -2.84 7.76 13.61
CA HIS A 81 -1.93 8.39 14.56
C HIS A 81 -0.71 8.87 13.80
N LEU A 82 -0.19 10.06 14.13
CA LEU A 82 0.96 10.64 13.45
C LEU A 82 2.06 10.87 14.45
N VAL A 83 3.26 10.40 14.12
CA VAL A 83 4.49 10.67 14.85
C VAL A 83 5.36 11.56 13.99
N CYS A 84 5.91 12.61 14.59
CA CYS A 84 6.82 13.54 13.94
C CYS A 84 8.16 13.55 14.69
N GLU A 85 9.25 13.49 13.93
CA GLU A 85 10.61 13.53 14.49
C GLU A 85 11.46 14.59 13.78
N PRO A 86 11.92 15.62 14.51
CA PRO A 86 11.55 15.99 15.89
C PRO A 86 10.05 16.31 16.04
N ASN A 87 9.53 16.29 17.28
CA ASN A 87 8.12 16.59 17.61
C ASN A 87 7.80 18.10 17.52
N ASP A 88 8.07 18.68 16.37
CA ASP A 88 7.81 20.06 15.99
C ASP A 88 7.62 20.08 14.48
N TRP A 89 6.42 20.38 14.00
CA TRP A 89 6.11 20.37 12.56
C TRP A 89 6.99 21.30 11.73
N GLN A 90 7.59 22.34 12.33
CA GLN A 90 8.49 23.25 11.62
C GLN A 90 9.85 22.60 11.33
N ARG A 91 10.23 21.61 12.13
CA ARG A 91 11.56 20.96 12.10
C ARG A 91 11.49 19.48 11.78
N ALA A 92 10.33 18.84 11.93
CA ALA A 92 10.10 17.41 11.79
C ALA A 92 10.57 16.93 10.43
N GLU A 93 11.63 16.11 10.36
CA GLU A 93 12.22 15.57 9.13
C GLU A 93 11.54 14.27 8.71
N THR A 94 11.08 13.52 9.71
CA THR A 94 10.38 12.26 9.53
C THR A 94 8.95 12.37 10.05
N TYR A 95 8.00 11.88 9.25
CA TYR A 95 6.59 11.81 9.56
C TYR A 95 6.11 10.39 9.36
N GLU A 96 5.57 9.78 10.40
CA GLU A 96 5.06 8.41 10.37
C GLU A 96 3.56 8.40 10.64
N LEU A 97 2.78 8.22 9.58
CA LEU A 97 1.33 8.06 9.68
C LEU A 97 1.00 6.60 9.90
N HIS A 98 0.54 6.27 11.11
CA HIS A 98 0.07 4.96 11.48
C HIS A 98 -1.42 4.82 11.17
N ILE A 99 -1.76 3.87 10.31
CA ILE A 99 -3.12 3.38 10.12
C ILE A 99 -3.33 2.28 11.16
N LYS A 100 -4.19 2.51 12.16
CA LYS A 100 -4.33 1.60 13.31
C LYS A 100 -4.88 0.24 12.91
N SER A 101 -5.86 0.23 12.00
CA SER A 101 -6.48 -0.98 11.46
C SER A 101 -6.88 -0.72 10.01
N VAL A 102 -6.19 -1.38 9.08
CA VAL A 102 -6.42 -1.21 7.64
C VAL A 102 -7.78 -1.80 7.24
N SER A 103 -8.47 -1.09 6.36
CA SER A 103 -9.75 -1.51 5.78
C SER A 103 -9.69 -1.50 4.25
N TRP A 104 -10.69 -2.08 3.58
CA TRP A 104 -10.86 -1.94 2.12
C TRP A 104 -10.88 -0.48 1.68
N ALA A 105 -11.45 0.37 2.51
CA ALA A 105 -11.52 1.80 2.29
C ALA A 105 -10.16 2.48 2.42
N ASP A 106 -9.05 1.80 2.74
CA ASP A 106 -7.67 2.34 2.78
C ASP A 106 -6.83 2.00 1.54
N ARG A 107 -7.33 1.12 0.66
CA ARG A 107 -6.68 0.72 -0.58
C ARG A 107 -6.49 1.89 -1.56
N GLY A 108 -5.38 1.87 -2.28
CA GLY A 108 -5.08 2.81 -3.36
C GLY A 108 -4.01 3.84 -2.98
N ASP A 109 -3.99 4.95 -3.68
CA ASP A 109 -2.89 5.92 -3.59
C ASP A 109 -2.97 6.79 -2.35
N TRP A 110 -1.84 6.84 -1.66
CA TRP A 110 -1.54 7.74 -0.55
C TRP A 110 -0.50 8.75 -1.00
N LEU A 111 -0.71 9.99 -0.62
CA LEU A 111 0.16 11.10 -0.98
C LEU A 111 0.79 11.68 0.29
N CYS A 112 2.10 11.87 0.24
CA CYS A 112 2.81 12.76 1.14
C CYS A 112 3.18 14.00 0.34
N ILE A 113 2.86 15.19 0.87
CA ILE A 113 3.04 16.47 0.17
C ILE A 113 3.89 17.38 1.06
N TYR A 114 4.88 18.05 0.47
CA TYR A 114 5.71 19.05 1.13
C TYR A 114 6.03 20.17 0.14
N ALA A 115 5.58 21.40 0.43
CA ALA A 115 5.65 22.53 -0.49
C ALA A 115 5.09 22.15 -1.88
N ALA A 116 5.87 22.31 -2.95
CA ALA A 116 5.50 21.91 -4.32
C ALA A 116 5.82 20.43 -4.65
N ASN A 117 6.45 19.70 -3.73
CA ASN A 117 6.84 18.30 -3.94
C ASN A 117 5.78 17.34 -3.42
N MET A 118 5.57 16.25 -4.15
CA MET A 118 4.63 15.20 -3.80
C MET A 118 5.23 13.84 -4.08
N THR A 119 5.05 12.91 -3.15
CA THR A 119 5.38 11.50 -3.32
C THR A 119 4.10 10.68 -3.19
N ARG A 120 4.03 9.59 -3.97
CA ARG A 120 2.87 8.70 -4.03
C ARG A 120 3.29 7.30 -3.62
N GLN A 121 2.44 6.66 -2.83
CA GLN A 121 2.58 5.26 -2.47
C GLN A 121 1.22 4.57 -2.56
N THR A 122 1.15 3.52 -3.38
CA THR A 122 -0.05 2.70 -3.50
C THR A 122 -0.09 1.67 -2.38
N LEU A 123 -1.19 1.60 -1.65
CA LEU A 123 -1.46 0.59 -0.63
C LEU A 123 -2.35 -0.50 -1.22
N GLU A 124 -1.80 -1.70 -1.38
CA GLU A 124 -2.58 -2.87 -1.80
C GLU A 124 -3.13 -3.61 -0.58
N VAL A 125 -4.46 -3.70 -0.52
CA VAL A 125 -5.17 -4.31 0.61
C VAL A 125 -5.86 -5.59 0.16
N TYR A 126 -5.72 -6.63 0.97
CA TYR A 126 -6.26 -7.97 0.75
C TYR A 126 -7.07 -8.45 1.96
N ALA A 127 -8.09 -9.27 1.72
CA ALA A 127 -8.77 -9.99 2.78
C ALA A 127 -8.03 -11.29 3.10
N PRO A 128 -7.86 -11.66 4.38
CA PRO A 128 -7.35 -12.98 4.74
C PRO A 128 -8.36 -14.05 4.29
N ALA A 129 -7.91 -14.99 3.46
CA ALA A 129 -8.73 -16.13 3.07
C ALA A 129 -8.73 -17.16 4.21
N LYS A 130 -9.88 -17.39 4.85
CA LYS A 130 -10.08 -18.56 5.71
C LYS A 130 -10.75 -19.65 4.89
N LEU A 131 -9.95 -20.61 4.42
CA LEU A 131 -10.48 -21.79 3.73
C LEU A 131 -11.00 -22.78 4.78
N GLU A 132 -12.30 -23.01 4.83
CA GLU A 132 -12.87 -24.11 5.60
C GLU A 132 -12.94 -25.37 4.72
N LYS A 133 -12.59 -26.52 5.31
CA LYS A 133 -12.68 -27.80 4.60
C LYS A 133 -14.15 -28.07 4.30
N MET A 134 -14.52 -28.24 3.02
CA MET A 134 -15.87 -28.68 2.68
C MET A 134 -16.14 -30.05 3.31
N GLY A 135 -17.14 -30.11 4.19
CA GLY A 135 -17.69 -31.35 4.70
C GLY A 135 -18.66 -31.92 3.68
N VAL A 136 -18.34 -33.09 3.12
CA VAL A 136 -19.30 -33.86 2.33
C VAL A 136 -20.11 -34.70 3.31
N SER A 137 -21.34 -34.28 3.60
CA SER A 137 -22.30 -35.12 4.32
C SER A 137 -22.93 -36.10 3.33
N SER A 138 -22.77 -37.40 3.56
CA SER A 138 -23.51 -38.41 2.80
C SER A 138 -24.99 -38.31 3.15
N LEU A 139 -25.81 -37.97 2.16
CA LEU A 139 -27.26 -38.10 2.26
C LEU A 139 -27.59 -39.60 2.29
N THR A 140 -27.91 -40.12 3.48
CA THR A 140 -28.52 -41.44 3.58
C THR A 140 -29.96 -41.30 3.11
N LEU A 141 -30.21 -41.61 1.84
CA LEU A 141 -31.58 -41.72 1.32
C LEU A 141 -32.25 -42.91 2.02
N PRO A 142 -33.45 -42.75 2.58
CA PRO A 142 -34.18 -43.87 3.16
C PRO A 142 -34.56 -44.85 2.04
N MET A 143 -33.80 -45.93 1.90
CA MET A 143 -34.21 -47.09 1.11
C MET A 143 -35.41 -47.71 1.82
N THR A 144 -36.61 -47.34 1.37
CA THR A 144 -37.82 -48.08 1.71
C THR A 144 -37.72 -49.41 0.97
N ASN A 145 -37.36 -50.48 1.68
CA ASN A 145 -37.48 -51.84 1.18
C ASN A 145 -38.96 -52.14 0.90
N LYS A 146 -39.39 -51.96 -0.35
CA LYS A 146 -40.53 -52.68 -0.89
C LYS A 146 -39.96 -53.82 -1.74
N GLU A 147 -39.93 -55.00 -1.15
CA GLU A 147 -39.94 -56.23 -1.94
C GLU A 147 -41.21 -56.23 -2.78
N SER A 148 -41.06 -56.12 -4.09
CA SER A 148 -42.04 -56.64 -5.04
C SER A 148 -41.31 -57.15 -6.26
N ILE A 149 -41.41 -58.46 -6.41
CA ILE A 149 -40.93 -59.31 -7.48
C ILE A 149 -41.67 -58.99 -8.81
N LEU A 150 -40.92 -59.13 -9.92
CA LEU A 150 -41.27 -59.39 -11.33
C LEU A 150 -41.29 -58.25 -12.39
N LYS A 151 -40.37 -58.46 -13.35
CA LYS A 151 -40.43 -58.32 -14.83
C LYS A 151 -40.10 -56.99 -15.52
N GLU A 152 -38.86 -56.97 -16.01
CA GLU A 152 -38.46 -56.96 -17.42
C GLU A 152 -38.90 -55.79 -18.34
N SER A 153 -37.88 -55.23 -19.01
CA SER A 153 -37.84 -54.53 -20.30
C SER A 153 -37.66 -53.00 -20.26
N GLY A 154 -36.64 -52.53 -20.99
CA GLY A 154 -36.58 -51.14 -21.47
C GLY A 154 -35.21 -50.44 -21.42
N SER A 155 -34.37 -50.74 -22.42
CA SER A 155 -33.47 -49.81 -23.12
C SER A 155 -32.51 -48.89 -22.33
N PHE A 156 -31.23 -49.25 -22.34
CA PHE A 156 -30.11 -48.30 -22.22
C PHE A 156 -29.71 -47.85 -23.63
N PRO A 157 -29.82 -46.56 -24.01
CA PRO A 157 -28.97 -46.02 -25.06
C PRO A 157 -27.66 -45.60 -24.42
N GLY A 158 -26.61 -46.38 -24.66
CA GLY A 158 -25.27 -45.86 -24.60
C GLY A 158 -25.10 -44.83 -25.71
N LEU A 159 -24.46 -43.70 -25.40
CA LEU A 159 -23.74 -42.93 -26.42
C LEU A 159 -22.45 -42.39 -25.79
N SER A 160 -21.38 -43.08 -26.10
CA SER A 160 -20.02 -42.57 -26.12
C SER A 160 -19.88 -41.42 -27.11
N SER A 161 -19.17 -40.36 -26.72
CA SER A 161 -18.34 -39.60 -27.67
C SER A 161 -17.23 -38.84 -26.94
N THR A 162 -16.01 -39.31 -27.16
CA THR A 162 -14.77 -38.54 -27.10
C THR A 162 -14.75 -37.48 -28.21
N SER A 163 -14.30 -36.26 -27.92
CA SER A 163 -13.34 -35.55 -28.79
C SER A 163 -12.74 -34.30 -28.10
N SER A 164 -11.46 -34.14 -28.42
CA SER A 164 -10.41 -33.20 -28.03
C SER A 164 -10.50 -31.80 -28.67
N LEU A 165 -9.76 -30.81 -28.13
CA LEU A 165 -9.07 -29.64 -28.77
C LEU A 165 -8.93 -28.52 -27.69
N ALA A 166 -7.86 -27.74 -27.54
CA ALA A 166 -6.53 -27.64 -28.16
C ALA A 166 -5.65 -26.77 -27.22
N ALA A 167 -4.35 -27.01 -27.17
CA ALA A 167 -3.37 -26.01 -26.77
C ALA A 167 -2.35 -25.89 -27.90
N ALA A 168 -2.17 -24.67 -28.38
CA ALA A 168 -1.09 -24.23 -29.26
C ALA A 168 -0.10 -23.41 -28.44
#